data_AF-A0A699JUT8-F1
#
_entry.id   AF-A0A699JUT8-F1
#
_cell.length_a   1.000
_cell.length_b   1.000
_cell.length_c   1.000
_cell.angle_alpha   90.00
_cell.angle_beta   90.00
_cell.angle_gamma   90.00
#
_symmetry.space_group_name_H-M   'P 1'
#
loop_
_entity.id
_entity.type
_entity.pdbx_description
1 polymer ?
#
loop_
_entity_poly.entity_id
_entity_poly.type
_entity_poly.pdbx_seq_one_letter_code
_entity_poly.pdbx_strand_id
1 'polypeptide(L)'
;LAGSLTEEIYFDFQKQRFIYSHEKGTFYKLPYPTKETFGWYLNSTGYDTDAQVQIAADKWGRNVIEYPQTTFWELMKEHCMDPYFYFRWRRIHKSWSLHSLVFLAKSLAVIRRLKTLSDSRRVRADSRVLMVYRNGEWIHVAGTDLVPEDIVSIGRFVRQDTKKKNLSLQTCLLLKTFHIKAPDTGCIAIVLRTGFKTNQGKLIRTCLFSREKVTAKSWERGLFSLLLVFSAIIAVAHLLKK
;
A
#
# COMPACT_ATOMS: atom_id res chain seq x y z
N LEU A 1 15.57 -23.02 24.08
CA LEU A 1 15.50 -22.17 25.30
C LEU A 1 14.42 -21.13 25.09
N ALA A 2 13.32 -21.31 25.84
CA ALA A 2 12.19 -20.41 26.10
C ALA A 2 11.97 -19.22 25.14
N GLY A 3 11.05 -19.39 24.19
CA GLY A 3 10.28 -18.25 23.68
C GLY A 3 9.40 -17.74 24.81
N SER A 4 9.80 -16.64 25.43
CA SER A 4 8.95 -15.96 26.41
C SER A 4 7.68 -15.48 25.70
N LEU A 5 6.53 -15.91 26.22
CA LEU A 5 5.20 -15.37 25.92
C LEU A 5 5.06 -13.92 26.43
N THR A 6 6.01 -13.05 26.08
CA THR A 6 5.82 -11.62 26.20
C THR A 6 4.94 -11.22 25.03
N GLU A 7 3.70 -10.84 25.30
CA GLU A 7 2.84 -10.23 24.28
C GLU A 7 3.61 -9.10 23.59
N GLU A 8 4.01 -9.32 22.34
CA GLU A 8 4.73 -8.30 21.58
C GLU A 8 3.77 -7.15 21.31
N ILE A 9 3.93 -6.04 22.00
CA ILE A 9 3.11 -4.85 21.79
C ILE A 9 3.52 -4.25 20.44
N TYR A 10 2.61 -4.33 19.47
CA TYR A 10 2.81 -3.72 18.15
C TYR A 10 1.58 -2.93 17.71
N PHE A 11 1.80 -1.97 16.81
CA PHE A 11 0.73 -1.31 16.08
C PHE A 11 1.13 -1.07 14.62
N ASP A 12 0.13 -1.01 13.75
CA ASP A 12 0.32 -0.71 12.33
C ASP A 12 -0.09 0.73 12.03
N PHE A 13 0.85 1.56 11.59
CA PHE A 13 0.61 2.94 11.18
C PHE A 13 1.09 3.18 9.75
N GLN A 14 0.21 3.72 8.89
CA GLN A 14 0.50 3.96 7.47
C GLN A 14 1.12 2.75 6.75
N LYS A 15 0.53 1.56 6.97
CA LYS A 15 1.01 0.26 6.45
C LYS A 15 2.47 -0.05 6.83
N GLN A 16 2.88 0.36 8.03
CA GLN A 16 4.14 -0.05 8.65
C GLN A 16 3.89 -0.54 10.07
N ARG A 17 4.45 -1.70 10.39
CA ARG A 17 4.47 -2.24 11.73
C ARG A 17 5.54 -1.59 12.59
N PHE A 18 5.13 -1.17 13.78
CA PHE A 18 5.99 -0.69 14.86
C PHE A 18 5.90 -1.66 16.02
N ILE A 19 7.04 -2.00 16.60
CA ILE A 19 7.16 -2.92 17.73
C ILE A 19 7.74 -2.13 18.90
N TYR A 20 7.25 -2.43 20.09
CA TYR A 20 7.74 -1.84 21.33
C TYR A 20 9.03 -2.53 21.80
N SER A 21 10.08 -1.76 22.07
CA SER A 21 11.27 -2.25 22.77
C SER A 21 11.15 -1.95 24.26
N HIS A 22 11.05 -3.00 25.09
CA HIS A 22 11.04 -2.85 26.55
C HIS A 22 12.34 -2.26 27.08
N GLU A 23 13.48 -2.55 26.44
CA GLU A 23 14.80 -2.04 26.84
C GLU A 23 14.94 -0.52 26.70
N LYS A 24 14.35 0.05 25.64
CA LYS A 24 14.49 1.47 25.29
C LYS A 24 13.24 2.29 25.57
N GLY A 25 12.17 1.66 26.05
CA GLY A 25 10.87 2.30 26.27
C GLY A 25 10.27 2.98 25.03
N THR A 26 10.66 2.56 23.82
CA THR A 26 10.32 3.26 22.57
C THR A 26 9.82 2.30 21.49
N PHE A 27 8.93 2.80 20.63
CA PHE A 27 8.48 2.10 19.44
C PHE A 27 9.45 2.31 18.29
N TYR A 28 9.84 1.23 17.62
CA TYR A 28 10.68 1.26 16.44
C TYR A 28 10.05 0.47 15.31
N LYS A 29 10.48 0.75 14.07
CA LYS A 29 9.97 0.06 12.89
C LYS A 29 10.44 -1.39 12.90
N LEU A 30 9.55 -2.33 12.58
CA LEU A 30 9.91 -3.75 12.41
C LEU A 30 11.18 -3.88 11.52
N PRO A 31 12.27 -4.45 12.05
CA PRO A 31 13.51 -4.62 11.31
C PRO A 31 13.37 -5.74 10.29
N TYR A 32 14.01 -5.54 9.14
CA TYR A 32 14.18 -6.56 8.11
C TYR A 32 15.67 -6.95 8.07
N PRO A 33 15.97 -8.22 7.74
CA PRO A 33 17.34 -8.73 7.61
C PRO A 33 17.98 -8.11 6.35
N THR A 34 18.39 -6.85 6.45
CA THR A 34 18.96 -6.08 5.35
C THR A 34 20.28 -5.42 5.72
N LYS A 35 20.66 -5.48 7.00
CA LYS A 35 21.86 -4.86 7.55
C LYS A 35 22.90 -5.88 8.01
N GLU A 36 22.60 -7.18 7.88
CA GLU A 36 23.53 -8.23 8.24
C GLU A 36 24.73 -8.28 7.28
N THR A 37 25.81 -8.93 7.72
CA THR A 37 27.02 -9.11 6.91
C THR A 37 26.80 -10.09 5.77
N PHE A 38 27.60 -9.98 4.70
CA PHE A 38 27.48 -10.90 3.55
C PHE A 38 27.68 -12.37 3.94
N GLY A 39 28.59 -12.66 4.88
CA GLY A 39 28.81 -14.02 5.39
C GLY A 39 27.60 -14.63 6.08
N TRP A 40 26.78 -13.80 6.73
CA TRP A 40 25.53 -14.26 7.35
C TRP A 40 24.55 -14.79 6.30
N TYR A 41 24.38 -14.08 5.18
CA TYR A 41 23.51 -14.53 4.08
C TYR A 41 24.09 -15.69 3.26
N LEU A 42 25.41 -15.89 3.26
CA LEU A 42 26.01 -17.06 2.61
C LEU A 42 25.76 -18.35 3.40
N ASN A 43 25.69 -18.23 4.73
CA ASN A 43 25.51 -19.36 5.64
C ASN A 43 24.04 -19.66 5.95
N SER A 44 23.10 -18.80 5.55
CA SER A 44 21.68 -19.03 5.74
C SER A 44 21.19 -20.19 4.86
N THR A 45 20.62 -21.21 5.50
CA THR A 45 20.07 -22.42 4.85
C THR A 45 18.59 -22.30 4.47
N GLY A 46 17.96 -21.16 4.78
CA GLY A 46 16.53 -20.95 4.58
C GLY A 46 15.72 -21.43 5.79
N TYR A 47 14.45 -21.76 5.56
CA TYR A 47 13.58 -22.29 6.61
C TYR A 47 13.54 -23.82 6.57
N ASP A 48 13.98 -24.45 7.66
CA ASP A 48 14.04 -25.91 7.78
C ASP A 48 12.73 -26.52 8.30
N THR A 49 11.82 -25.71 8.87
CA THR A 49 10.53 -26.17 9.42
C THR A 49 9.40 -25.22 9.08
N ASP A 50 8.24 -25.76 8.71
CA ASP A 50 7.02 -24.97 8.43
C ASP A 50 6.60 -24.07 9.61
N ALA A 51 6.87 -24.47 10.85
CA ALA A 51 6.62 -23.65 12.03
C ALA A 51 7.41 -22.33 12.00
N GLN A 52 8.67 -22.35 11.54
CA GLN A 52 9.47 -21.14 11.39
C GLN A 52 8.91 -20.23 10.30
N VAL A 53 8.38 -20.81 9.22
CA VAL A 53 7.71 -20.09 8.14
C VAL A 53 6.44 -19.40 8.67
N GLN A 54 5.66 -20.05 9.53
CA GLN A 54 4.48 -19.43 10.14
C GLN A 54 4.86 -18.30 11.09
N ILE A 55 5.87 -18.50 11.96
CA ILE A 55 6.39 -17.44 12.84
C ILE A 55 6.87 -16.24 12.01
N ALA A 56 7.56 -16.49 10.89
CA ALA A 56 8.00 -15.47 9.96
C ALA A 56 6.81 -14.76 9.27
N ALA A 57 5.80 -15.53 8.84
CA ALA A 57 4.60 -15.00 8.21
C ALA A 57 3.80 -14.11 9.18
N ASP A 58 3.71 -14.48 10.46
CA ASP A 58 3.06 -13.68 11.50
C ASP A 58 3.84 -12.40 11.79
N LYS A 59 5.18 -12.50 11.85
CA LYS A 59 6.07 -11.37 12.13
C LYS A 59 6.07 -10.31 11.03
N TRP A 60 6.29 -10.71 9.78
CA TRP A 60 6.45 -9.77 8.64
C TRP A 60 5.18 -9.56 7.82
N GLY A 61 4.18 -10.44 7.95
CA GLY A 61 2.95 -10.41 7.18
C GLY A 61 3.14 -10.87 5.73
N ARG A 62 2.01 -11.10 5.05
CA ARG A 62 2.01 -11.54 3.65
C ARG A 62 2.63 -10.50 2.72
N ASN A 63 3.25 -10.97 1.64
CA ASN A 63 3.81 -10.14 0.57
C ASN A 63 2.72 -9.58 -0.36
N VAL A 64 1.71 -8.91 0.21
CA VAL A 64 0.60 -8.30 -0.53
C VAL A 64 0.50 -6.82 -0.17
N ILE A 65 0.69 -5.96 -1.17
CA ILE A 65 0.54 -4.51 -1.02
C ILE A 65 -0.95 -4.19 -1.09
N GLU A 66 -1.66 -4.21 0.04
CA GLU A 66 -3.09 -3.88 0.11
C GLU A 66 -3.37 -2.37 0.09
N TYR A 67 -4.31 -1.96 -0.77
CA TYR A 67 -4.68 -0.58 -1.02
C TYR A 67 -6.02 -0.44 -0.30
N PRO A 68 -6.19 0.56 0.58
CA PRO A 68 -7.47 0.80 1.21
C PRO A 68 -8.55 0.96 0.13
N GLN A 69 -9.64 0.22 0.27
CA GLN A 69 -10.79 0.36 -0.60
C GLN A 69 -11.55 1.58 -0.14
N THR A 70 -11.49 2.64 -0.93
CA THR A 70 -12.38 3.78 -0.69
C THR A 70 -13.80 3.38 -1.08
N THR A 71 -14.75 3.54 -0.17
CA THR A 71 -16.15 3.23 -0.46
C THR A 71 -16.81 4.35 -1.25
N PHE A 72 -17.91 4.04 -1.94
CA PHE A 72 -18.71 5.06 -2.61
C PHE A 72 -19.12 6.17 -1.65
N TRP A 73 -19.55 5.82 -0.44
CA TRP A 73 -20.02 6.78 0.55
C TRP A 73 -18.92 7.69 1.08
N GLU A 74 -17.71 7.18 1.28
CA GLU A 74 -16.56 8.01 1.67
C GLU A 74 -16.26 9.07 0.62
N LEU A 75 -16.22 8.69 -0.67
CA LEU A 75 -16.00 9.65 -1.76
C LEU A 75 -17.18 10.60 -1.94
N MET A 76 -18.41 10.11 -1.79
CA MET A 76 -19.61 10.92 -1.93
C MET A 76 -19.65 11.98 -0.84
N LYS A 77 -19.30 11.62 0.40
CA LYS A 77 -19.17 12.57 1.52
C LYS A 77 -18.15 13.66 1.21
N GLU A 78 -16.97 13.31 0.68
CA GLU A 78 -15.96 14.29 0.25
C GLU A 78 -16.53 15.31 -0.76
N HIS A 79 -17.32 14.84 -1.74
CA HIS A 79 -17.93 15.72 -2.75
C HIS A 79 -19.10 16.55 -2.22
N CYS A 80 -19.84 16.03 -1.24
CA CYS A 80 -20.95 16.74 -0.60
C CYS A 80 -20.46 17.83 0.36
N MET A 81 -19.31 17.63 1.00
CA MET A 81 -18.69 18.62 1.89
C MET A 81 -17.98 19.74 1.12
N ASP A 82 -17.88 19.66 -0.21
CA ASP A 82 -17.33 20.72 -1.03
C ASP A 82 -18.23 21.98 -0.95
N PRO A 83 -17.67 23.16 -0.59
CA PRO A 83 -18.47 24.38 -0.42
C PRO A 83 -19.32 24.73 -1.65
N TYR A 84 -18.80 24.54 -2.87
CA TYR A 84 -19.57 24.86 -4.08
C TYR A 84 -20.79 23.94 -4.25
N PHE A 85 -20.66 22.67 -3.88
CA PHE A 85 -21.81 21.75 -3.91
C PHE A 85 -22.88 22.19 -2.93
N TYR A 86 -22.49 22.51 -1.69
CA TYR A 86 -23.41 22.97 -0.66
C TYR A 86 -24.13 24.27 -1.06
N PHE A 87 -23.41 25.28 -1.56
CA PHE A 87 -24.03 26.54 -2.02
C PHE A 87 -24.92 26.34 -3.25
N ARG A 88 -24.52 25.48 -4.20
CA ARG A 88 -25.35 25.14 -5.36
C ARG A 88 -26.66 24.47 -4.94
N TRP A 89 -26.58 23.56 -3.98
CA TRP A 89 -27.75 22.90 -3.40
C TRP A 89 -28.71 23.92 -2.76
N ARG A 90 -28.19 24.82 -1.92
CA ARG A 90 -28.97 25.90 -1.28
C ARG A 90 -29.59 26.87 -2.29
N ARG A 91 -28.96 27.13 -3.44
CA ARG A 91 -29.49 28.04 -4.46
C ARG A 91 -30.64 27.45 -5.28
N ILE A 92 -30.65 26.13 -5.49
CA ILE A 92 -31.57 25.45 -6.41
C ILE A 92 -32.89 25.02 -5.72
N HIS A 93 -33.06 25.33 -4.43
CA HIS A 93 -34.17 24.94 -3.53
C HIS A 93 -35.58 24.83 -4.14
N LYS A 94 -35.92 25.64 -5.16
CA LYS A 94 -37.25 25.66 -5.77
C LYS A 94 -37.56 24.49 -6.72
N SER A 95 -36.56 23.76 -7.22
CA SER A 95 -36.76 22.73 -8.25
C SER A 95 -36.17 21.38 -7.86
N TRP A 96 -37.03 20.42 -7.48
CA TRP A 96 -36.62 19.06 -7.12
C TRP A 96 -35.91 18.31 -8.26
N SER A 97 -36.29 18.57 -9.53
CA SER A 97 -35.66 17.94 -10.70
C SER A 97 -34.20 18.39 -10.92
N LEU A 98 -33.87 19.63 -10.58
CA LEU A 98 -32.49 20.11 -10.68
C LEU A 98 -31.61 19.57 -9.55
N HIS A 99 -32.15 19.34 -8.34
CA HIS A 99 -31.42 18.70 -7.25
C HIS A 99 -31.02 17.27 -7.60
N SER A 100 -31.95 16.48 -8.14
CA SER A 100 -31.67 15.10 -8.57
C SER A 100 -30.62 15.07 -9.69
N LEU A 101 -30.67 16.02 -10.63
CA LEU A 101 -29.67 16.13 -11.70
C LEU A 101 -28.26 16.46 -11.18
N VAL A 102 -28.14 17.41 -10.24
CA VAL A 102 -26.86 17.78 -9.63
C VAL A 102 -26.29 16.62 -8.81
N PHE A 103 -27.13 15.92 -8.05
CA PHE A 103 -26.73 14.74 -7.29
C PHE A 103 -26.29 13.59 -8.22
N LEU A 104 -27.03 13.36 -9.32
CA LEU A 104 -26.69 12.36 -10.34
C LEU A 104 -25.34 12.67 -11.00
N ALA A 105 -25.09 13.93 -11.39
CA ALA A 105 -23.84 14.35 -11.99
C ALA A 105 -22.64 14.14 -11.04
N LYS A 106 -22.80 14.45 -9.75
CA LYS A 106 -21.78 14.19 -8.72
C LYS A 106 -21.55 12.71 -8.48
N SER A 107 -22.63 11.93 -8.40
CA SER A 107 -22.56 10.47 -8.26
C SER A 107 -21.81 9.83 -9.44
N LEU A 108 -22.06 10.30 -10.68
CA LEU A 108 -21.35 9.84 -11.86
C LEU A 108 -19.86 10.22 -11.83
N ALA A 109 -19.51 11.43 -11.35
CA ALA A 109 -18.12 11.82 -11.15
C ALA A 109 -17.42 10.95 -10.10
N VAL A 110 -18.11 10.61 -9.00
CA VAL A 110 -17.61 9.67 -7.98
C VAL A 110 -17.40 8.29 -8.56
N ILE A 111 -18.35 7.75 -9.33
CA ILE A 111 -18.23 6.43 -9.98
C ILE A 111 -17.04 6.41 -10.95
N ARG A 112 -16.85 7.48 -11.74
CA ARG A 112 -15.67 7.60 -12.62
C ARG A 112 -14.37 7.57 -11.82
N ARG A 113 -14.28 8.34 -10.74
CA ARG A 113 -13.10 8.35 -9.84
C ARG A 113 -12.86 6.99 -9.19
N LEU A 114 -13.91 6.30 -8.72
CA LEU A 114 -13.83 4.95 -8.17
C LEU A 114 -13.32 3.95 -9.20
N LYS A 115 -13.79 4.03 -10.46
CA LYS A 115 -13.34 3.16 -11.54
C LYS A 115 -11.87 3.40 -11.86
N THR A 116 -11.44 4.65 -11.98
CA THR A 116 -10.02 5.01 -12.17
C THR A 116 -9.14 4.50 -11.02
N LEU A 117 -9.59 4.66 -9.77
CA LEU A 117 -8.88 4.10 -8.61
C LEU A 117 -8.84 2.57 -8.68
N SER A 118 -9.94 1.92 -9.06
CA SER A 118 -10.01 0.46 -9.22
C SER A 118 -9.07 -0.07 -10.30
N ASP A 119 -8.99 0.60 -11.45
CA ASP A 119 -8.11 0.20 -12.55
C ASP A 119 -6.63 0.42 -12.21
N SER A 120 -6.29 1.50 -11.49
CA SER A 120 -4.92 1.73 -11.00
C SER A 120 -4.45 0.63 -10.02
N ARG A 121 -5.39 -0.04 -9.34
CA ARG A 121 -5.09 -1.18 -8.45
C ARG A 121 -4.76 -2.47 -9.20
N ARG A 122 -5.13 -2.60 -10.48
CA ARG A 122 -4.79 -3.77 -11.31
C ARG A 122 -3.30 -3.84 -11.70
N VAL A 123 -2.50 -2.84 -11.30
CA VAL A 123 -1.03 -2.86 -11.40
C VAL A 123 -0.40 -3.71 -10.27
N ARG A 124 -1.20 -4.29 -9.38
CA ARG A 124 -0.72 -5.12 -8.26
C ARG A 124 -0.04 -6.41 -8.74
N ALA A 125 0.99 -6.79 -7.99
CA ALA A 125 1.87 -7.94 -8.21
C ALA A 125 1.12 -9.16 -8.77
N ASP A 126 1.51 -9.61 -9.95
CA ASP A 126 1.14 -10.95 -10.40
C ASP A 126 1.55 -11.92 -9.27
N SER A 127 0.60 -12.73 -8.78
CA SER A 127 0.88 -13.83 -7.86
C SER A 127 1.60 -14.95 -8.63
N ARG A 128 2.82 -14.66 -9.08
CA ARG A 128 3.64 -15.64 -9.78
C ARG A 128 4.11 -16.68 -8.78
N VAL A 129 4.01 -17.93 -9.19
CA VAL A 129 4.58 -19.04 -8.45
C VAL A 129 6.08 -19.06 -8.70
N LEU A 130 6.86 -19.13 -7.63
CA LEU A 130 8.31 -19.16 -7.63
C LEU A 130 8.77 -20.43 -6.90
N MET A 131 9.97 -20.90 -7.25
CA MET A 131 10.61 -22.02 -6.56
C MET A 131 11.31 -21.49 -5.32
N VAL A 132 10.93 -22.00 -4.16
CA VAL A 132 11.45 -21.64 -2.84
C VAL A 132 12.01 -22.88 -2.16
N TYR A 133 13.15 -22.74 -1.51
CA TYR A 133 13.76 -23.81 -0.74
C TYR A 133 13.21 -23.80 0.69
N ARG A 134 12.45 -24.83 1.08
CA ARG A 134 11.88 -25.01 2.43
C ARG A 134 11.96 -26.48 2.84
N ASN A 135 12.25 -26.75 4.11
CA ASN A 135 12.37 -28.11 4.68
C ASN A 135 13.35 -29.01 3.91
N GLY A 136 14.42 -28.45 3.35
CA GLY A 136 15.41 -29.19 2.58
C GLY A 136 15.00 -29.49 1.11
N GLU A 137 13.79 -29.12 0.69
CA GLU A 137 13.27 -29.38 -0.66
C GLU A 137 12.90 -28.10 -1.41
N TRP A 138 12.89 -28.18 -2.74
CA TRP A 138 12.43 -27.10 -3.60
C TRP A 138 10.93 -27.22 -3.84
N ILE A 139 10.17 -26.26 -3.32
CA ILE A 139 8.71 -26.22 -3.43
C ILE A 139 8.23 -24.99 -4.21
N HIS A 140 7.10 -25.15 -4.89
CA HIS A 140 6.42 -24.07 -5.59
C HIS A 140 5.55 -23.27 -4.62
N VAL A 141 5.87 -21.98 -4.44
CA VAL A 141 5.12 -21.07 -3.56
C VAL A 141 4.69 -19.83 -4.32
N ALA A 142 3.48 -19.34 -4.02
CA ALA A 142 3.01 -18.09 -4.58
C ALA A 142 3.85 -16.90 -4.08
N GLY A 143 4.12 -15.93 -4.95
CA GLY A 143 4.86 -14.72 -4.57
C GLY A 143 4.23 -13.93 -3.41
N THR A 144 2.94 -14.13 -3.12
CA THR A 144 2.22 -13.54 -1.99
C THR A 144 2.61 -14.12 -0.64
N ASP A 145 3.11 -15.35 -0.62
CA ASP A 145 3.41 -16.13 0.59
C ASP A 145 4.93 -16.21 0.84
N LEU A 146 5.69 -15.41 0.10
CA LEU A 146 7.10 -15.18 0.35
C LEU A 146 7.29 -14.37 1.63
N VAL A 147 8.19 -14.85 2.47
CA VAL A 147 8.65 -14.17 3.67
C VAL A 147 10.11 -13.75 3.50
N PRO A 148 10.60 -12.76 4.25
CA PRO A 148 12.04 -12.49 4.30
C PRO A 148 12.82 -13.76 4.68
N GLU A 149 14.07 -13.87 4.22
CA GLU A 149 14.97 -15.01 4.41
C GLU A 149 14.63 -16.27 3.59
N ASP A 150 13.51 -16.29 2.87
CA ASP A 150 13.23 -17.34 1.88
C ASP A 150 14.34 -17.34 0.80
N ILE A 151 14.85 -18.54 0.50
CA ILE A 151 15.78 -18.79 -0.60
C ILE A 151 14.96 -19.13 -1.84
N VAL A 152 15.15 -18.36 -2.91
CA VAL A 152 14.39 -18.49 -4.16
C VAL A 152 15.29 -18.79 -5.35
N SER A 153 14.82 -19.64 -6.26
CA SER A 153 15.45 -19.88 -7.56
C SER A 153 14.91 -18.87 -8.57
N ILE A 154 15.80 -18.03 -9.09
CA ILE A 154 15.51 -17.08 -10.17
C ILE A 154 16.02 -17.69 -11.47
N GLY A 155 15.15 -18.49 -12.10
CA GLY A 155 15.40 -19.11 -13.41
C GLY A 155 15.05 -18.21 -14.60
N ARG A 156 15.53 -18.60 -15.79
CA ARG A 156 15.01 -18.05 -17.05
C ARG A 156 13.57 -18.53 -17.21
N PHE A 157 12.65 -17.60 -17.41
CA PHE A 157 11.24 -17.90 -17.64
C PHE A 157 11.10 -18.87 -18.82
N VAL A 158 10.63 -20.10 -18.57
CA VAL A 158 10.09 -20.94 -19.64
C VAL A 158 8.84 -20.21 -20.12
N ARG A 159 8.89 -19.80 -21.38
CA ARG A 159 7.86 -19.01 -22.06
C ARG A 159 6.52 -19.75 -22.01
N GLN A 160 5.65 -19.40 -21.07
CA GLN A 160 4.22 -19.57 -21.25
C GLN A 160 3.64 -18.21 -21.64
N ASP A 161 3.02 -18.19 -22.81
CA ASP A 161 2.41 -17.02 -23.44
C ASP A 161 1.41 -16.34 -22.50
N THR A 162 1.77 -15.16 -21.99
CA THR A 162 0.90 -13.96 -22.01
C THR A 162 1.63 -12.79 -21.35
N LYS A 163 1.87 -11.74 -22.16
CA LYS A 163 2.27 -10.37 -21.79
C LYS A 163 3.50 -10.23 -20.88
N LYS A 164 4.61 -9.85 -21.51
CA LYS A 164 5.80 -9.22 -20.90
C LYS A 164 5.42 -8.33 -19.73
N LYS A 165 5.69 -8.82 -18.52
CA LYS A 165 5.75 -8.00 -17.31
C LYS A 165 7.10 -8.33 -16.67
N ASN A 166 8.01 -7.37 -16.78
CA ASN A 166 9.32 -7.40 -16.14
C ASN A 166 9.11 -7.63 -14.64
N LEU A 167 9.79 -8.64 -14.10
CA LEU A 167 9.80 -8.88 -12.66
C LEU A 167 10.62 -7.75 -12.05
N SER A 168 9.98 -6.86 -11.29
CA SER A 168 10.67 -5.84 -10.49
C SER A 168 11.27 -6.55 -9.26
N LEU A 169 12.35 -7.31 -9.48
CA LEU A 169 13.13 -7.97 -8.44
C LEU A 169 14.08 -6.98 -7.76
N GLN A 170 13.58 -5.81 -7.35
CA GLN A 170 14.42 -4.79 -6.71
C GLN A 170 14.74 -5.09 -5.23
N THR A 171 14.47 -6.32 -4.74
CA THR A 171 14.56 -6.63 -3.31
C THR A 171 15.09 -8.02 -2.97
N CYS A 172 15.64 -8.73 -3.95
CA CYS A 172 16.35 -9.98 -3.72
C CYS A 172 17.86 -9.71 -3.75
N LEU A 173 18.60 -10.27 -2.80
CA LEU A 173 20.06 -10.29 -2.87
C LEU A 173 20.45 -11.53 -3.69
N LEU A 174 21.07 -11.33 -4.84
CA LEU A 174 21.64 -12.41 -5.63
C LEU A 174 22.77 -13.04 -4.81
N LEU A 175 22.61 -14.33 -4.48
CA LEU A 175 23.60 -15.09 -3.75
C LEU A 175 23.98 -16.29 -4.59
N LYS A 176 25.26 -16.37 -4.93
CA LYS A 176 25.83 -17.61 -5.43
C LYS A 176 26.18 -18.46 -4.20
N THR A 177 25.18 -19.07 -3.58
CA THR A 177 25.39 -20.03 -2.49
C THR A 177 26.04 -21.30 -3.07
N PHE A 178 27.20 -21.69 -2.57
CA PHE A 178 27.94 -22.86 -3.06
C PHE A 178 27.31 -24.21 -2.66
N HIS A 179 26.45 -24.23 -1.63
CA HIS A 179 25.89 -25.47 -1.06
C HIS A 179 24.55 -25.90 -1.64
N ILE A 180 23.77 -24.98 -2.19
CA ILE A 180 22.43 -25.26 -2.70
C ILE A 180 22.49 -25.15 -4.22
N LYS A 181 22.11 -26.21 -4.94
CA LYS A 181 22.03 -26.19 -6.40
C LYS A 181 20.61 -25.83 -6.81
N ALA A 182 20.46 -24.80 -7.64
CA ALA A 182 19.17 -24.43 -8.19
C ALA A 182 18.65 -25.55 -9.12
N PRO A 183 17.37 -25.92 -9.05
CA PRO A 183 16.78 -26.97 -9.88
C PRO A 183 16.75 -26.57 -11.37
N ASP A 184 16.69 -25.27 -11.67
CA ASP A 184 16.34 -24.76 -13.00
C ASP A 184 17.52 -24.16 -13.76
N THR A 185 18.77 -24.44 -13.36
CA THR A 185 19.98 -23.70 -13.81
C THR A 185 19.90 -22.18 -13.55
N GLY A 186 18.95 -21.76 -12.71
CA GLY A 186 18.73 -20.39 -12.31
C GLY A 186 19.78 -19.86 -11.33
N CYS A 187 19.69 -18.57 -11.03
CA CYS A 187 20.47 -17.95 -9.96
C CYS A 187 19.71 -18.05 -8.64
N ILE A 188 20.40 -18.36 -7.56
CA ILE A 188 19.81 -18.36 -6.22
C ILE A 188 19.81 -16.92 -5.69
N ALA A 189 18.75 -16.57 -4.96
CA ALA A 189 18.67 -15.31 -4.26
C ALA A 189 17.94 -15.46 -2.94
N ILE A 190 18.21 -14.56 -2.01
CA ILE A 190 17.48 -14.48 -0.73
C ILE A 190 16.56 -13.26 -0.75
N VAL A 191 15.35 -13.44 -0.25
CA VAL A 191 14.36 -12.39 -0.08
C VAL A 191 14.73 -11.52 1.12
N LEU A 192 15.07 -10.25 0.90
CA LEU A 192 15.45 -9.34 1.98
C LEU A 192 14.29 -8.52 2.54
N ARG A 193 13.37 -8.09 1.66
CA ARG A 193 12.16 -7.35 2.07
C ARG A 193 10.98 -7.73 1.22
N THR A 194 9.80 -7.65 1.83
CA THR A 194 8.51 -7.96 1.23
C THR A 194 7.55 -6.77 1.36
N GLY A 195 6.49 -6.75 0.56
CA GLY A 195 5.41 -5.78 0.62
C GLY A 195 5.83 -4.31 0.48
N PHE A 196 5.29 -3.45 1.34
CA PHE A 196 5.51 -2.00 1.35
C PHE A 196 6.93 -1.57 1.78
N LYS A 197 7.77 -2.50 2.22
CA LYS A 197 9.16 -2.22 2.65
C LYS A 197 10.17 -2.40 1.52
N THR A 198 9.77 -3.02 0.42
CA THR A 198 10.52 -3.05 -0.85
C THR A 198 10.75 -1.63 -1.39
N ASN A 199 11.71 -1.43 -2.29
CA ASN A 199 11.97 -0.10 -2.87
C ASN A 199 10.75 0.42 -3.65
N GLN A 200 10.15 -0.43 -4.48
CA GLN A 200 8.90 -0.12 -5.19
C GLN A 200 7.72 0.06 -4.23
N GLY A 201 7.57 -0.82 -3.24
CA GLY A 201 6.52 -0.73 -2.23
C GLY A 201 6.62 0.55 -1.40
N LYS A 202 7.84 1.01 -1.09
CA LYS A 202 8.08 2.27 -0.39
C LYS A 202 7.64 3.47 -1.23
N LEU A 203 7.92 3.48 -2.53
CA LEU A 203 7.43 4.52 -3.45
C LEU A 203 5.91 4.53 -3.51
N ILE A 204 5.27 3.36 -3.66
CA ILE A 204 3.82 3.22 -3.67
C ILE A 204 3.20 3.73 -2.36
N ARG A 205 3.79 3.35 -1.22
CA ARG A 205 3.35 3.79 0.11
C ARG A 205 3.40 5.31 0.23
N THR A 206 4.52 5.91 -0.17
CA THR A 206 4.67 7.37 -0.16
C THR A 206 3.62 8.03 -1.04
N CYS A 207 3.37 7.52 -2.25
CA CYS A 207 2.32 8.04 -3.12
C CYS A 207 0.92 7.93 -2.48
N LEU A 208 0.61 6.78 -1.86
CA LEU A 208 -0.66 6.52 -1.20
C LEU A 208 -0.94 7.52 -0.08
N PHE A 209 0.01 7.71 0.83
CA PHE A 209 -0.16 8.61 1.99
C PHE A 209 0.17 10.08 1.71
N SER A 210 0.85 10.38 0.61
CA SER A 210 1.07 11.77 0.18
C SER A 210 -0.20 12.39 -0.41
N ARG A 211 -1.11 11.58 -0.99
CA ARG A 211 -2.36 12.06 -1.59
C ARG A 211 -3.40 12.52 -0.58
N GLU A 212 -3.36 12.03 0.67
CA GLU A 212 -4.31 12.47 1.71
C GLU A 212 -4.05 13.91 2.20
N LYS A 213 -2.90 14.50 1.88
CA LYS A 213 -2.52 15.86 2.33
C LYS A 213 -2.90 17.00 1.39
N VAL A 214 -3.70 16.78 0.35
CA VAL A 214 -4.14 17.90 -0.52
C VAL A 214 -5.29 18.69 0.10
N THR A 215 -5.20 18.98 1.41
CA THR A 215 -5.90 20.06 2.09
C THR A 215 -5.36 21.44 1.68
N ALA A 216 -4.14 21.53 1.13
CA ALA A 216 -3.59 22.79 0.62
C ALA A 216 -4.47 23.42 -0.49
N LYS A 217 -4.99 22.61 -1.40
CA LYS A 217 -5.94 23.06 -2.44
C LYS A 217 -7.32 23.44 -1.86
N SER A 218 -7.62 23.02 -0.62
CA SER A 218 -8.85 23.39 0.08
C SER A 218 -8.79 24.81 0.65
N TRP A 219 -7.61 25.30 1.03
CA TRP A 219 -7.48 26.63 1.61
C TRP A 219 -7.77 27.73 0.61
N GLU A 220 -7.22 27.64 -0.62
CA GLU A 220 -7.50 28.59 -1.70
C GLU A 220 -9.00 28.63 -2.06
N ARG A 221 -9.66 27.46 -2.12
CA ARG A 221 -11.11 27.37 -2.31
C ARG A 221 -11.89 28.01 -1.17
N GLY A 222 -11.43 27.81 0.07
CA GLY A 222 -12.02 28.44 1.26
C GLY A 222 -11.89 29.96 1.22
N LEU A 223 -10.71 30.47 0.89
CA LEU A 223 -10.45 31.91 0.75
C LEU A 223 -11.33 32.54 -0.33
N PHE A 224 -11.43 31.90 -1.50
CA PHE A 224 -12.30 32.37 -2.58
C PHE A 224 -13.78 32.35 -2.17
N SER A 225 -14.22 31.29 -1.47
CA SER A 225 -15.58 31.21 -0.94
C SER A 225 -15.88 32.30 0.09
N LEU A 226 -14.93 32.64 0.96
CA LEU A 226 -15.07 33.71 1.95
C LEU A 226 -15.15 35.08 1.28
N LEU A 227 -14.31 35.34 0.28
CA LEU A 227 -14.33 36.60 -0.48
C LEU A 227 -15.66 36.85 -1.18
N LEU A 228 -16.27 35.81 -1.78
CA LEU A 228 -17.59 35.91 -2.40
C LEU A 228 -18.71 36.20 -1.39
N VAL A 229 -18.65 35.59 -0.20
CA VAL A 229 -19.63 35.87 0.85
C VAL A 229 -19.48 37.31 1.36
N PHE A 230 -18.24 37.77 1.54
CA PHE A 230 -17.96 39.13 1.99
C PHE A 230 -18.44 40.19 1.00
N SER A 231 -18.17 40.01 -0.30
CA SER A 231 -18.66 40.94 -1.33
C SER A 231 -20.19 40.95 -1.44
N ALA A 232 -20.85 39.80 -1.27
CA ALA A 232 -22.31 39.71 -1.23
C ALA A 232 -22.89 40.47 -0.03
N ILE A 233 -22.29 40.35 1.16
CA ILE A 233 -22.74 41.08 2.36
C ILE A 233 -22.59 42.58 2.16
N ILE A 234 -21.46 43.05 1.62
CA ILE A 234 -21.25 44.49 1.33
C ILE A 234 -22.30 45.00 0.34
N ALA A 235 -22.58 44.26 -0.73
CA ALA A 235 -23.57 44.64 -1.72
C ALA A 235 -24.97 44.74 -1.11
N VAL A 236 -25.37 43.79 -0.26
CA VAL A 236 -26.66 43.82 0.45
C VAL A 236 -26.73 44.97 1.45
N ALA A 237 -25.65 45.23 2.21
CA ALA A 237 -25.58 46.35 3.14
C ALA A 237 -25.67 47.71 2.42
N HIS A 238 -25.08 47.82 1.24
CA HIS A 238 -25.20 49.02 0.40
C HIS A 238 -26.61 49.19 -0.16
N LEU A 239 -27.28 48.09 -0.54
CA LEU A 239 -28.67 48.13 -1.01
C LEU A 239 -29.64 48.54 0.11
N LEU A 240 -29.47 48.03 1.33
CA LEU A 240 -30.31 48.34 2.50
C LEU A 240 -30.12 49.77 3.04
N LYS A 241 -28.98 50.40 2.75
CA LYS A 241 -28.72 51.81 3.09
C LYS A 241 -29.37 52.79 2.11
N LYS A 242 -29.90 52.32 0.98
CA LYS A 242 -30.55 53.13 -0.05
C LYS A 242 -32.06 53.01 0.07
#